data_AF-A0A0K0G104-F1
#
_entry.id   AF-A0A0K0G104-F1
#
_cell.length_a   1.000
_cell.length_b   1.000
_cell.length_c   1.000
_cell.angle_alpha   90.00
_cell.angle_beta   90.00
_cell.angle_gamma   90.00
#
_symmetry.space_group_name_H-M   'P 1'
#
loop_
_entity.id
_entity.type
_entity.pdbx_description
1 polymer ?
#
loop_
_entity_poly.entity_id
_entity_poly.type
_entity_poly.pdbx_seq_one_letter_code
_entity_poly.pdbx_strand_id
1 'polypeptide(L)'
;MFYEIENKKEVEELLKNENNKEVEMFLKQNEYTLSDIKRLKDSLPKDFPFFKVLDKITFCKPKVHVASEEFKKLTEKLKIERDNRAYKEMTKEVDASQRFGKVDLMSDFGKELKEVNRQGIAIFNTLITVGGSFAFGFYGITFMYPGLNLSFEVRLVIGLVIASIVFFADLYFIIKGMDGKEAKKSVRTHKNKEPINKDKKVLPEEKSVKKND
;
A
#
# COMPACT_ATOMS: atom_id res chain seq x y z
N MET A 1 22.10 8.58 1.29
CA MET A 1 21.96 9.96 1.80
C MET A 1 23.35 10.54 1.83
N PHE A 2 23.55 11.67 1.18
CA PHE A 2 24.86 12.30 1.00
C PHE A 2 25.01 13.48 1.97
N TYR A 3 26.24 13.73 2.42
CA TYR A 3 26.61 14.81 3.32
C TYR A 3 27.66 15.72 2.69
N GLU A 4 27.66 16.99 3.07
CA GLU A 4 28.61 18.02 2.62
C GLU A 4 29.25 18.68 3.86
N ILE A 5 30.43 19.28 3.70
CA ILE A 5 31.12 19.99 4.78
C ILE A 5 31.02 21.50 4.52
N GLU A 6 30.40 22.25 5.44
CA GLU A 6 30.20 23.70 5.28
C GLU A 6 31.50 24.50 5.28
N ASN A 7 32.50 24.08 6.05
CA ASN A 7 33.80 24.73 6.13
C ASN A 7 34.95 23.73 6.07
N LYS A 8 35.38 23.41 4.85
CA LYS A 8 36.47 22.45 4.63
C LYS A 8 37.76 22.85 5.34
N LYS A 9 38.13 24.14 5.35
CA LYS A 9 39.40 24.66 5.89
C LYS A 9 39.58 24.36 7.39
N GLU A 10 38.51 24.47 8.17
CA GLU A 10 38.52 24.13 9.60
C GLU A 10 38.68 22.63 9.84
N VAL A 11 38.09 21.80 8.98
CA VAL A 11 38.22 20.34 9.05
C VAL A 11 39.62 19.88 8.65
N GLU A 12 40.25 20.51 7.64
CA GLU A 12 41.65 20.21 7.29
C GLU A 12 42.57 20.58 8.46
N GLU A 13 42.33 21.71 9.13
CA GLU A 13 43.10 22.14 10.30
C GLU A 13 42.99 21.20 11.49
N LEU A 14 41.80 20.65 11.76
CA LEU A 14 41.58 19.65 12.80
C LEU A 14 42.25 18.29 12.48
N LEU A 15 42.49 18.01 11.20
CA LEU A 15 43.06 16.74 10.71
C LEU A 15 44.55 16.86 10.35
N LYS A 16 45.16 18.06 10.43
CA LYS A 16 46.60 18.31 10.12
C LYS A 16 47.57 17.41 10.89
N ASN A 17 47.19 16.96 12.09
CA ASN A 17 48.05 16.14 12.95
C ASN A 17 47.96 14.63 12.63
N GLU A 18 47.02 14.21 11.79
CA GLU A 18 46.69 12.81 11.56
C GLU A 18 46.97 12.44 10.09
N ASN A 19 48.11 11.81 9.84
CA ASN A 19 48.56 11.49 8.48
C ASN A 19 48.13 10.07 8.07
N ASN A 20 46.82 9.88 7.88
CA ASN A 20 46.23 8.61 7.45
C ASN A 20 45.69 8.70 6.01
N LYS A 21 45.88 7.63 5.22
CA LYS A 21 45.40 7.56 3.82
C LYS A 21 43.89 7.81 3.70
N GLU A 22 43.11 7.42 4.71
CA GLU A 22 41.66 7.61 4.73
C GLU A 22 41.27 9.07 4.96
N VAL A 23 42.07 9.83 5.71
CA VAL A 23 41.90 11.26 5.94
C VAL A 23 42.16 12.04 4.64
N GLU A 24 43.20 11.69 3.89
CA GLU A 24 43.48 12.30 2.59
C GLU A 24 42.37 12.02 1.55
N MET A 25 41.82 10.81 1.55
CA MET A 25 40.69 10.45 0.68
C MET A 25 39.43 11.23 1.08
N PHE A 26 39.19 11.40 2.38
CA PHE A 26 38.07 12.19 2.90
C PHE A 26 38.20 13.67 2.51
N LEU A 27 39.38 14.27 2.58
CA LEU A 27 39.58 15.67 2.20
C LEU A 27 39.36 15.94 0.69
N LYS A 28 39.70 14.99 -0.18
CA LYS A 28 39.55 15.10 -1.64
C LYS A 28 38.08 15.03 -2.11
N GLN A 29 37.19 14.42 -1.34
CA GLN A 29 35.80 14.20 -1.73
C GLN A 29 34.90 15.39 -1.36
N ASN A 30 33.86 15.67 -2.14
CA ASN A 30 32.90 16.77 -1.88
C ASN A 30 31.56 16.28 -1.30
N GLU A 31 31.20 15.02 -1.55
CA GLU A 31 29.96 14.39 -1.07
C GLU A 31 30.30 13.11 -0.30
N TYR A 32 29.87 13.01 0.94
CA TYR A 32 30.17 11.87 1.82
C TYR A 32 28.96 10.98 2.03
N THR A 33 29.16 9.68 2.16
CA THR A 33 28.12 8.74 2.62
C THR A 33 28.31 8.45 4.10
N LEU A 34 27.27 7.97 4.80
CA LEU A 34 27.38 7.46 6.17
C LEU A 34 28.51 6.43 6.33
N SER A 35 28.76 5.62 5.30
CA SER A 35 29.85 4.64 5.27
C SER A 35 31.24 5.31 5.30
N ASP A 36 31.40 6.46 4.66
CA ASP A 36 32.68 7.18 4.61
C ASP A 36 32.96 7.89 5.93
N ILE A 37 31.93 8.43 6.58
CA ILE A 37 32.01 9.04 7.92
C ILE A 37 32.37 7.99 8.98
N LYS A 38 31.86 6.76 8.86
CA LYS A 38 32.22 5.65 9.75
C LYS A 38 33.68 5.24 9.58
N ARG A 39 34.16 5.10 8.33
CA ARG A 39 35.57 4.79 8.04
C ARG A 39 36.51 5.84 8.64
N LEU A 40 36.17 7.12 8.48
CA LEU A 40 36.90 8.20 9.12
C LEU A 40 36.96 8.01 10.65
N LYS A 41 35.82 7.76 11.31
CA LYS A 41 35.80 7.53 12.76
C LYS A 41 36.72 6.36 13.18
N ASP A 42 36.69 5.26 12.44
CA ASP A 42 37.46 4.06 12.77
C ASP A 42 38.98 4.25 12.53
N SER A 43 39.37 5.16 11.64
CA SER A 43 40.77 5.53 11.39
C SER A 43 41.33 6.55 12.38
N LEU A 44 40.52 7.21 13.21
CA LEU A 44 40.98 8.22 14.16
C LEU A 44 41.20 7.64 15.57
N PRO A 45 42.14 8.21 16.36
CA PRO A 45 42.34 7.83 17.75
C PRO A 45 41.05 7.99 18.59
N LYS A 46 40.85 7.10 19.58
CA LYS A 46 39.66 7.13 20.45
C LYS A 46 39.51 8.43 21.27
N ASP A 47 40.62 9.13 21.52
CA ASP A 47 40.65 10.42 22.24
C ASP A 47 40.40 11.64 21.32
N PHE A 48 40.23 11.43 20.01
CA PHE A 48 39.97 12.52 19.10
C PHE A 48 38.53 13.06 19.23
N PRO A 49 38.32 14.38 19.32
CA PRO A 49 37.00 14.98 19.43
C PRO A 49 36.23 14.96 18.10
N PHE A 50 35.83 13.76 17.64
CA PHE A 50 35.12 13.54 16.37
C PHE A 50 33.82 14.34 16.23
N PHE A 51 33.18 14.67 17.35
CA PHE A 51 32.00 15.53 17.38
C PHE A 51 32.24 16.91 16.73
N LYS A 52 33.45 17.47 16.83
CA LYS A 52 33.79 18.74 16.16
C LYS A 52 33.78 18.64 14.64
N VAL A 53 34.10 17.46 14.10
CA VAL A 53 34.02 17.20 12.66
C VAL A 53 32.56 16.98 12.26
N LEU A 54 31.80 16.22 13.06
CA LEU A 54 30.39 15.93 12.79
C LEU A 54 29.51 17.19 12.80
N ASP A 55 29.79 18.15 13.69
CA ASP A 55 29.08 19.44 13.77
C ASP A 55 29.22 20.28 12.48
N LYS A 56 30.27 20.03 11.69
CA LYS A 56 30.54 20.71 10.41
C LYS A 56 30.02 19.96 9.20
N ILE A 57 29.52 18.73 9.40
CA ILE A 57 28.92 17.91 8.35
C ILE A 57 27.43 18.22 8.28
N THR A 58 26.97 18.68 7.13
CA THR A 58 25.57 19.01 6.86
C THR A 58 24.97 18.12 5.79
N PHE A 59 23.64 18.11 5.71
CA PHE A 59 22.92 17.29 4.74
C PHE A 59 23.02 17.90 3.35
N CYS A 60 23.43 17.12 2.35
CA CYS A 60 23.28 17.54 0.96
C CYS A 60 21.79 17.71 0.65
N LYS A 61 21.43 18.83 0.00
CA LYS A 61 20.09 18.97 -0.59
C LYS A 61 19.89 17.82 -1.59
N PRO A 62 18.75 17.11 -1.55
CA PRO A 62 18.51 16.03 -2.49
C PRO A 62 18.58 16.58 -3.91
N LYS A 63 19.41 15.96 -4.76
CA LYS A 63 19.52 16.33 -6.18
C LYS A 63 18.12 16.21 -6.80
N VAL A 64 17.57 17.34 -7.24
CA VAL A 64 16.27 17.35 -7.93
C VAL A 64 16.50 16.68 -9.27
N HIS A 65 15.95 15.48 -9.45
CA HIS A 65 16.02 14.79 -10.71
C HIS A 65 15.19 15.57 -11.73
N VAL A 66 15.83 16.05 -12.79
CA VAL A 66 15.11 16.63 -13.93
C VAL A 66 14.57 15.45 -14.73
N ALA A 67 13.25 15.29 -14.76
CA ALA A 67 12.62 14.23 -15.54
C ALA A 67 13.00 14.36 -17.02
N SER A 68 13.31 13.23 -17.66
CA SER A 68 13.56 13.18 -19.10
C SER A 68 12.35 13.69 -19.88
N GLU A 69 12.56 14.16 -21.11
CA GLU A 69 11.49 14.64 -21.97
C GLU A 69 10.43 13.55 -22.22
N GLU A 70 10.86 12.30 -22.38
CA GLU A 70 9.99 11.13 -22.54
C GLU A 70 9.11 10.89 -21.30
N PHE A 71 9.69 10.97 -20.10
CA PHE A 71 8.93 10.80 -18.86
C PHE A 71 7.88 11.91 -18.69
N LYS A 72 8.19 13.15 -19.08
CA LYS A 72 7.24 14.25 -19.03
C LYS A 72 6.05 14.02 -19.97
N LYS A 73 6.32 13.63 -21.23
CA LYS A 73 5.29 13.30 -22.22
C LYS A 73 4.40 12.14 -21.76
N LEU A 74 5.00 11.09 -21.18
CA LEU A 74 4.24 9.96 -20.64
C LEU A 74 3.36 10.39 -19.46
N THR A 75 3.88 11.22 -18.57
CA THR A 75 3.14 11.73 -17.41
C THR A 75 1.94 12.56 -17.86
N GLU A 76 2.13 13.44 -18.84
CA GLU A 76 1.05 14.24 -19.42
C GLU A 76 -0.02 13.37 -20.08
N LYS A 77 0.39 12.38 -20.87
CA LYS A 77 -0.54 11.41 -21.47
C LYS A 77 -1.37 10.66 -20.42
N LEU A 78 -0.72 10.15 -19.36
CA LEU A 78 -1.40 9.44 -18.27
C LEU A 78 -2.34 10.36 -17.48
N LYS A 79 -1.96 11.62 -17.30
CA LYS A 79 -2.82 12.62 -16.66
C LYS A 79 -4.09 12.83 -17.48
N ILE A 80 -3.96 13.05 -18.79
CA ILE A 80 -5.11 13.19 -19.71
C ILE A 80 -5.99 11.95 -19.69
N GLU A 81 -5.41 10.75 -19.71
CA GLU A 81 -6.18 9.49 -19.65
C GLU A 81 -6.97 9.38 -18.34
N ARG A 82 -6.33 9.73 -17.22
CA ARG A 82 -6.97 9.73 -15.89
C ARG A 82 -8.11 10.74 -15.83
N ASP A 83 -7.88 11.96 -16.30
CA ASP A 83 -8.87 13.04 -16.27
C ASP A 83 -10.07 12.71 -17.17
N ASN A 84 -9.82 12.13 -18.35
CA ASN A 84 -10.87 11.65 -19.24
C ASN A 84 -11.70 10.52 -18.62
N ARG A 85 -11.06 9.60 -17.89
CA ARG A 85 -11.78 8.53 -17.17
C ARG A 85 -12.68 9.10 -16.09
N ALA A 86 -12.15 10.03 -15.29
CA ALA A 86 -12.92 10.72 -14.25
C ALA A 86 -14.08 11.53 -14.83
N TYR A 87 -13.86 12.24 -15.94
CA TYR A 87 -14.92 12.96 -16.65
C TYR A 87 -16.04 12.01 -17.10
N LYS A 88 -15.69 10.89 -17.74
CA LYS A 88 -16.67 9.88 -18.17
C LYS A 88 -17.47 9.30 -17.01
N GLU A 89 -16.82 9.04 -15.88
CA GLU A 89 -17.50 8.58 -14.66
C GLU A 89 -18.49 9.63 -14.14
N MET A 90 -18.13 10.92 -14.16
CA MET A 90 -19.03 12.01 -13.73
C MET A 90 -20.21 12.22 -14.68
N THR A 91 -19.99 12.08 -16.00
CA THR A 91 -21.05 12.28 -17.00
C THR A 91 -21.89 11.03 -17.28
N LYS A 92 -21.52 9.87 -16.71
CA LYS A 92 -22.16 8.57 -16.92
C LYS A 92 -23.68 8.59 -16.65
N GLU A 93 -24.13 9.42 -15.71
CA GLU A 93 -25.54 9.51 -15.33
C GLU A 93 -26.36 10.43 -16.24
N VAL A 94 -25.72 11.40 -16.88
CA VAL A 94 -26.38 12.42 -17.70
C VAL A 94 -26.52 11.96 -19.15
N ASP A 95 -25.55 11.19 -19.66
CA ASP A 95 -25.54 10.70 -21.03
C ASP A 95 -26.19 9.31 -21.14
N ALA A 96 -27.47 9.27 -21.49
CA ALA A 96 -28.22 8.03 -21.69
C ALA A 96 -27.60 7.12 -22.77
N SER A 97 -26.85 7.68 -23.75
CA SER A 97 -26.23 6.89 -24.82
C SER A 97 -25.04 6.04 -24.33
N GLN A 98 -24.40 6.43 -23.22
CA GLN A 98 -23.30 5.67 -22.62
C GLN A 98 -23.78 4.44 -21.83
N ARG A 99 -25.00 4.50 -21.26
CA ARG A 99 -25.59 3.38 -20.51
C ARG A 99 -25.90 2.16 -21.37
N PHE A 100 -26.22 2.36 -22.65
CA PHE A 100 -26.48 1.28 -23.60
C PHE A 100 -25.24 0.78 -24.34
N GLY A 101 -24.06 1.35 -24.04
CA GLY A 101 -22.78 0.92 -24.61
C GLY A 101 -22.27 -0.37 -23.97
N LYS A 102 -21.68 -1.26 -24.78
CA LYS A 102 -21.06 -2.54 -24.38
C LYS A 102 -20.06 -2.44 -23.21
N VAL A 103 -19.50 -1.25 -22.99
CA VAL A 103 -18.53 -0.95 -21.92
C VAL A 103 -19.19 -0.94 -20.55
N ASP A 104 -20.46 -0.51 -20.47
CA ASP A 104 -21.14 -0.34 -19.18
C ASP A 104 -21.60 -1.67 -18.60
N LEU A 105 -22.16 -2.53 -19.46
CA LEU A 105 -22.54 -3.91 -19.12
C LEU A 105 -21.38 -4.71 -18.52
N MET A 106 -20.18 -4.58 -19.08
CA MET A 106 -18.99 -5.30 -18.59
C MET A 106 -18.48 -4.72 -17.26
N SER A 107 -18.61 -3.41 -17.05
CA SER A 107 -18.19 -2.75 -15.82
C SER A 107 -19.11 -3.06 -14.64
N ASP A 108 -20.42 -3.12 -14.89
CA ASP A 108 -21.41 -3.44 -13.87
C ASP A 108 -21.45 -4.96 -13.61
N PHE A 109 -21.29 -5.80 -14.64
CA PHE A 109 -21.08 -7.25 -14.47
C PHE A 109 -19.83 -7.55 -13.62
N GLY A 110 -18.74 -6.79 -13.80
CA GLY A 110 -17.54 -6.94 -12.97
C GLY A 110 -17.76 -6.59 -11.49
N LYS A 111 -18.63 -5.61 -11.20
CA LYS A 111 -19.02 -5.26 -9.82
C LYS A 111 -19.93 -6.33 -9.22
N GLU A 112 -20.91 -6.79 -9.98
CA GLU A 112 -21.81 -7.88 -9.58
C GLU A 112 -21.04 -9.18 -9.32
N LEU A 113 -20.10 -9.55 -10.18
CA LEU A 113 -19.21 -10.70 -9.97
C LEU A 113 -18.37 -10.57 -8.69
N LYS A 114 -17.91 -9.36 -8.37
CA LYS A 114 -17.16 -9.10 -7.13
C LYS A 114 -18.03 -9.28 -5.89
N GLU A 115 -19.31 -8.90 -5.96
CA GLU A 115 -20.27 -9.10 -4.89
C GLU A 115 -20.65 -10.58 -4.73
N VAL A 116 -20.84 -11.29 -5.84
CA VAL A 116 -21.05 -12.75 -5.85
C VAL A 116 -19.85 -13.49 -5.28
N ASN A 117 -18.62 -13.07 -5.60
CA ASN A 117 -17.42 -13.69 -5.04
C ASN A 117 -17.40 -13.60 -3.50
N ARG A 118 -17.82 -12.46 -2.93
CA ARG A 118 -17.91 -12.30 -1.46
C ARG A 118 -18.94 -13.24 -0.84
N GLN A 119 -20.10 -13.39 -1.46
CA GLN A 119 -21.14 -14.33 -0.97
C GLN A 119 -20.71 -15.78 -1.16
N GLY A 120 -20.04 -16.10 -2.27
CA GLY A 120 -19.50 -17.43 -2.56
C GLY A 120 -18.44 -17.86 -1.55
N ILE A 121 -17.56 -16.96 -1.13
CA ILE A 121 -16.58 -17.23 -0.06
C ILE A 121 -17.28 -17.58 1.26
N ALA A 122 -18.38 -16.90 1.60
CA ALA A 122 -19.14 -17.20 2.82
C ALA A 122 -19.78 -18.59 2.77
N ILE A 123 -20.41 -18.95 1.65
CA ILE A 123 -21.00 -20.28 1.43
C ILE A 123 -19.92 -21.36 1.51
N PHE A 124 -18.77 -21.15 0.86
CA PHE A 124 -17.65 -22.10 0.89
C PHE A 124 -17.12 -22.32 2.31
N ASN A 125 -16.99 -21.24 3.10
CA ASN A 125 -16.58 -21.33 4.49
C ASN A 125 -17.57 -22.13 5.35
N THR A 126 -18.88 -21.97 5.10
CA THR A 126 -19.93 -22.78 5.74
C THR A 126 -19.83 -24.26 5.37
N LEU A 127 -19.51 -24.59 4.12
CA LEU A 127 -19.30 -25.99 3.73
C LEU A 127 -18.11 -26.62 4.48
N ILE A 128 -17.01 -25.89 4.63
CA ILE A 128 -15.82 -26.36 5.35
C ILE A 128 -16.12 -26.59 6.83
N THR A 129 -16.81 -25.66 7.47
CA THR A 129 -17.14 -25.72 8.91
C THR A 129 -18.17 -26.80 9.22
N VAL A 130 -19.19 -26.96 8.38
CA VAL A 130 -20.19 -28.05 8.51
C VAL A 130 -19.54 -29.40 8.25
N GLY A 131 -18.71 -29.52 7.20
CA GLY A 131 -17.97 -30.74 6.91
C GLY A 131 -16.96 -31.11 8.00
N GLY A 132 -16.26 -30.12 8.55
CA GLY A 132 -15.34 -30.29 9.68
C GLY A 132 -16.07 -30.72 10.96
N SER A 133 -17.25 -30.16 11.22
CA SER A 133 -18.08 -30.52 12.38
C SER A 133 -18.63 -31.94 12.27
N PHE A 134 -19.04 -32.35 11.06
CA PHE A 134 -19.43 -33.72 10.78
C PHE A 134 -18.26 -34.69 10.98
N ALA A 135 -17.11 -34.40 10.36
CA ALA A 135 -15.91 -35.23 10.48
C ALA A 135 -15.43 -35.31 11.94
N PHE A 136 -15.53 -34.21 12.69
CA PHE A 136 -15.23 -34.16 14.11
C PHE A 136 -16.21 -35.00 14.94
N GLY A 137 -17.52 -34.91 14.68
CA GLY A 137 -18.50 -35.75 15.37
C GLY A 137 -18.34 -37.24 15.06
N PHE A 138 -17.97 -37.59 13.83
CA PHE A 138 -17.77 -38.97 13.41
C PHE A 138 -16.44 -39.58 13.89
N TYR A 139 -15.31 -38.94 13.58
CA TYR A 139 -13.97 -39.41 13.96
C TYR A 139 -13.58 -39.03 15.39
N GLY A 140 -14.01 -37.87 15.89
CA GLY A 140 -13.63 -37.37 17.20
C GLY A 140 -14.13 -38.26 18.33
N ILE A 141 -15.34 -38.83 18.23
CA ILE A 141 -15.85 -39.78 19.24
C ILE A 141 -14.99 -41.04 19.27
N THR A 142 -14.53 -41.51 18.10
CA THR A 142 -13.66 -42.67 17.97
C THR A 142 -12.29 -42.43 18.63
N PHE A 143 -11.74 -41.22 18.46
CA PHE A 143 -10.46 -40.84 19.04
C PHE A 143 -10.53 -40.60 20.56
N MET A 144 -11.60 -39.95 21.03
CA MET A 144 -11.76 -39.58 22.44
C MET A 144 -12.22 -40.76 23.31
N TYR A 145 -12.99 -41.71 22.76
CA TYR A 145 -13.52 -42.86 23.49
C TYR A 145 -13.27 -44.18 22.74
N PRO A 146 -12.01 -44.64 22.67
CA PRO A 146 -11.66 -45.86 21.93
C PRO A 146 -12.28 -47.15 22.51
N GLY A 147 -12.71 -47.13 23.78
CA GLY A 147 -13.39 -48.26 24.44
C GLY A 147 -14.91 -48.31 24.21
N LEU A 148 -15.50 -47.27 23.61
CA LEU A 148 -16.92 -47.20 23.33
C LEU A 148 -17.16 -47.78 21.93
N ASN A 149 -17.50 -49.08 21.86
CA ASN A 149 -17.79 -49.79 20.61
C ASN A 149 -19.14 -49.34 20.02
N LEU A 150 -19.28 -48.04 19.71
CA LEU A 150 -20.44 -47.52 19.00
C LEU A 150 -20.43 -48.08 17.57
N SER A 151 -21.57 -48.63 17.16
CA SER A 151 -21.84 -48.98 15.77
C SER A 151 -21.63 -47.77 14.86
N PHE A 152 -21.19 -48.03 13.63
CA PHE A 152 -20.97 -47.01 12.60
C PHE A 152 -22.17 -46.06 12.45
N GLU A 153 -23.39 -46.61 12.50
CA GLU A 153 -24.65 -45.87 12.39
C GLU A 153 -24.80 -44.81 13.48
N VAL A 154 -24.48 -45.13 14.73
CA VAL A 154 -24.60 -44.20 15.86
C VAL A 154 -23.60 -43.05 15.71
N ARG A 155 -22.38 -43.33 15.24
CA ARG A 155 -21.36 -42.30 14.98
C ARG A 155 -21.79 -41.36 13.85
N LEU A 156 -22.41 -41.91 12.82
CA LEU A 156 -22.96 -41.13 11.70
C LEU A 156 -24.08 -40.20 12.19
N VAL A 157 -25.03 -40.73 12.97
CA VAL A 157 -26.12 -39.93 13.55
C VAL A 157 -25.59 -38.81 14.44
N ILE A 158 -24.62 -39.09 15.31
CA ILE A 158 -24.05 -38.05 16.19
C ILE A 158 -23.32 -36.98 15.37
N GLY A 159 -22.51 -37.39 14.39
CA GLY A 159 -21.86 -36.47 13.45
C GLY A 159 -22.87 -35.59 12.71
N LEU A 160 -24.00 -36.18 12.28
CA LEU A 160 -25.06 -35.48 11.56
C LEU A 160 -25.82 -34.49 12.46
N VAL A 161 -26.07 -34.83 13.73
CA VAL A 161 -26.70 -33.92 14.70
C VAL A 161 -25.80 -32.70 14.97
N ILE A 162 -24.51 -32.92 15.22
CA ILE A 162 -23.55 -31.83 15.44
C ILE A 162 -23.42 -30.95 14.19
N ALA A 163 -23.29 -31.56 13.01
CA ALA A 163 -23.23 -30.83 11.74
C ALA A 163 -24.51 -30.03 11.48
N SER A 164 -25.68 -30.55 11.83
CA SER A 164 -26.96 -29.84 11.68
C SER A 164 -27.02 -28.57 12.53
N ILE A 165 -26.58 -28.63 13.78
CA ILE A 165 -26.53 -27.46 14.69
C ILE A 165 -25.63 -26.37 14.10
N VAL A 166 -24.42 -26.76 13.66
CA VAL A 166 -23.46 -25.83 13.05
C VAL A 166 -23.99 -25.26 11.73
N PHE A 167 -24.63 -26.08 10.90
CA PHE A 167 -25.26 -25.65 9.66
C PHE A 167 -26.33 -24.58 9.91
N PHE A 168 -27.22 -24.78 10.89
CA PHE A 168 -28.22 -23.76 11.22
C PHE A 168 -27.59 -22.48 11.79
N ALA A 169 -26.54 -22.59 12.60
CA ALA A 169 -25.82 -21.42 13.10
C ALA A 169 -25.19 -20.62 11.95
N ASP A 170 -24.48 -21.27 11.04
CA ASP A 170 -23.82 -20.62 9.91
C ASP A 170 -24.81 -20.07 8.89
N LEU A 171 -25.89 -20.81 8.61
CA LEU A 171 -26.96 -20.34 7.73
C LEU A 171 -27.67 -19.12 8.33
N TYR A 172 -27.88 -19.09 9.64
CA TYR A 172 -28.39 -17.92 10.35
C TYR A 172 -27.46 -16.71 10.17
N PHE A 173 -26.14 -16.90 10.34
CA PHE A 173 -25.16 -15.83 10.12
C PHE A 173 -25.12 -15.34 8.67
N ILE A 174 -25.25 -16.23 7.68
CA ILE A 174 -25.33 -15.86 6.27
C ILE A 174 -26.57 -15.01 6.00
N ILE A 175 -27.76 -15.51 6.36
CA ILE A 175 -29.03 -14.82 6.11
C ILE A 175 -29.04 -13.47 6.82
N LYS A 176 -28.64 -13.42 8.09
CA LYS A 176 -28.58 -12.18 8.86
C LYS A 176 -27.51 -11.21 8.34
N GLY A 177 -26.41 -11.73 7.81
CA GLY A 177 -25.35 -10.96 7.18
C GLY A 177 -25.76 -10.34 5.83
N MET A 178 -26.69 -10.99 5.11
CA MET A 178 -27.26 -10.50 3.86
C MET A 178 -28.27 -9.37 4.07
N ASP A 179 -29.02 -9.38 5.17
CA ASP A 179 -30.04 -8.35 5.51
C ASP A 179 -29.46 -7.01 6.03
N GLY A 180 -28.12 -6.89 6.09
CA GLY A 180 -27.41 -5.62 6.16
C GLY A 180 -27.78 -4.69 7.32
N LYS A 181 -27.04 -4.76 8.45
CA LYS A 181 -26.67 -3.55 9.24
C LYS A 181 -25.67 -3.74 10.40
N GLU A 182 -25.28 -4.95 10.83
CA GLU A 182 -24.50 -5.10 12.07
C GLU A 182 -23.19 -5.91 11.95
N ALA A 183 -22.62 -6.06 10.75
CA ALA A 183 -21.29 -6.65 10.58
C ALA A 183 -20.28 -5.65 10.00
N LYS A 184 -20.05 -4.55 10.72
CA LYS A 184 -18.81 -3.76 10.56
C LYS A 184 -18.15 -3.56 11.92
N LYS A 185 -17.04 -4.25 12.13
CA LYS A 185 -15.82 -3.69 12.74
C LYS A 185 -14.65 -4.67 12.58
N SER A 186 -14.12 -4.78 11.37
CA SER A 186 -12.65 -4.83 11.23
C SER A 186 -12.24 -3.65 10.37
N VAL A 187 -11.43 -2.81 11.01
CA VAL A 187 -11.06 -1.47 10.57
C VAL A 187 -10.04 -1.57 9.44
N ARG A 188 -10.37 -1.02 8.27
CA ARG A 188 -9.38 -0.37 7.39
C ARG A 188 -9.95 0.95 6.90
N THR A 189 -9.77 1.97 7.73
CA THR A 189 -9.97 3.37 7.37
C THR A 189 -8.96 3.74 6.28
N HIS A 190 -9.36 3.62 5.00
CA HIS A 190 -8.70 4.40 3.96
C HIS A 190 -9.17 5.85 4.12
N LYS A 191 -8.34 6.68 4.77
CA LYS A 191 -8.49 8.14 4.71
C LYS A 191 -8.33 8.55 3.24
N ASN A 192 -9.45 8.89 2.60
CA ASN A 192 -9.44 9.57 1.32
C ASN A 192 -8.88 10.98 1.58
N LYS A 193 -7.72 11.30 1.01
CA LYS A 193 -7.21 12.67 1.00
C LYS A 193 -8.04 13.43 -0.02
N GLU A 194 -8.67 14.53 0.41
CA GLU A 194 -9.32 15.49 -0.48
C GLU A 194 -8.36 15.93 -1.59
N PRO A 195 -8.86 16.17 -2.82
CA PRO A 195 -8.06 16.77 -3.85
C PRO A 195 -7.71 18.20 -3.43
N ILE A 196 -6.40 18.43 -3.25
CA ILE A 196 -5.84 19.77 -3.03
C ILE A 196 -6.16 20.60 -4.28
N ASN A 197 -7.12 21.50 -4.15
CA ASN A 197 -7.40 22.55 -5.12
C ASN A 197 -6.14 23.43 -5.26
N LYS A 198 -5.45 23.30 -6.39
CA LYS A 198 -4.37 24.21 -6.82
C LYS A 198 -4.75 24.85 -8.15
N ASP A 199 -5.85 25.59 -8.19
CA ASP A 199 -6.07 26.58 -9.25
C ASP A 199 -6.53 27.91 -8.66
N LYS A 200 -5.55 28.65 -8.15
CA LYS A 200 -5.59 30.11 -8.08
C LYS A 200 -4.16 30.62 -8.20
N LYS A 201 -3.70 30.86 -9.44
CA LYS A 201 -2.91 32.06 -9.77
C LYS A 201 -2.59 32.18 -11.26
N VAL A 202 -3.05 33.32 -11.80
CA VAL A 202 -2.52 34.10 -12.93
C VAL A 202 -2.93 33.67 -14.35
N LEU A 203 -4.02 34.28 -14.83
CA LEU A 203 -4.06 34.76 -16.22
C LEU A 203 -3.03 35.89 -16.37
N PRO A 204 -2.25 35.92 -17.46
CA PRO A 204 -1.79 37.17 -18.04
C PRO A 204 -2.79 37.61 -19.10
N GLU A 205 -3.36 38.80 -18.92
CA GLU A 205 -3.78 39.63 -20.05
C GLU A 205 -2.58 39.85 -20.97
N GLU A 206 -2.69 39.55 -22.26
CA GLU A 206 -2.03 40.39 -23.27
C GLU A 206 -2.77 40.40 -24.62
N LYS A 207 -3.41 41.55 -24.85
CA LYS A 207 -3.56 42.32 -26.10
C LYS A 207 -4.12 41.64 -27.36
N SER A 208 -5.37 41.99 -27.63
CA SER A 208 -5.97 42.04 -28.96
C SER A 208 -5.19 42.98 -29.89
N VAL A 209 -4.51 42.41 -30.89
CA VAL A 209 -4.09 43.13 -32.10
C VAL A 209 -5.28 43.19 -33.05
N LYS A 210 -5.86 44.37 -33.23
CA LYS A 210 -6.77 44.66 -34.35
C LYS A 210 -5.96 44.81 -35.64
N LYS A 211 -6.28 44.04 -36.68
CA LYS A 211 -6.12 44.47 -38.07
C LYS A 211 -7.05 43.67 -39.00
N ASN A 212 -7.58 44.38 -40.01
CA ASN A 212 -8.49 43.99 -41.09
C ASN A 212 -9.97 44.15 -40.66
N ASP A 213 -10.75 45.12 -41.14
CA ASP A 213 -10.79 45.76 -42.46
C ASP A 213 -10.73 47.29 -42.47
#